data_AF-A0A7S2D5V4-F1
#
_entry.id   AF-A0A7S2D5V4-F1
#
_cell.length_a   1.000
_cell.length_b   1.000
_cell.length_c   1.000
_cell.angle_alpha   90.00
_cell.angle_beta   90.00
_cell.angle_gamma   90.00
#
_symmetry.space_group_name_H-M   'P 1'
#
loop_
_entity.id
_entity.type
_entity.pdbx_description
1 polymer ?
#
loop_
_entity_poly.entity_id
_entity_poly.type
_entity_poly.pdbx_seq_one_letter_code
_entity_poly.pdbx_strand_id
1 'polypeptide(L)'
;RSACFFELKPFLSLLEQEEAMHFLALEAEPAGDAAVTAKRLRRAYRRPKDGALPEELLSDAKGLLERWAAGQGEDGGAPKGFDEFPALAVAALTDLDRQTSQLRSTPGGSTYLLDAVAVAEMGLAADPHAFQLKVALVLLYGALGIPGSVLQVYNKMDIKNIQHESLSYLVLDILRSHGCHDALREVCQNVAQFHEDVDKDGGDAVAMAFQSGVLHRVPEYLESLVRMSRSVAWGRSVVDEVLCDLGQSQTWEALAECLSRQSVLVSSIAARPISYWVLGNQDRSVLNSLHPLPLATPANGSTSSTSRGEAARPTTLVQATRSSAVSSSALIWRAEGCSSLCKAELSALEELLGR
;
A
#
# COMPACT_ATOMS: atom_id res chain seq x y z
N ARG A 1 8.50 23.76 1.24
CA ARG A 1 9.26 22.60 1.79
C ARG A 1 8.29 21.44 1.94
N SER A 2 8.38 20.47 1.02
CA SER A 2 7.60 19.21 1.02
C SER A 2 7.62 18.43 2.35
N ALA A 3 8.66 18.59 3.18
CA ALA A 3 8.81 17.92 4.47
C ALA A 3 7.84 18.40 5.58
N CYS A 4 7.21 19.58 5.42
CA CYS A 4 6.38 20.18 6.47
C CYS A 4 5.17 19.32 6.86
N PHE A 5 4.59 18.57 5.92
CA PHE A 5 3.50 17.64 6.21
C PHE A 5 3.90 16.56 7.21
N PHE A 6 5.05 15.91 6.99
CA PHE A 6 5.50 14.80 7.82
C PHE A 6 5.96 15.25 9.21
N GLU A 7 6.48 16.47 9.31
CA GLU A 7 6.83 17.09 10.59
C GLU A 7 5.57 17.47 11.40
N LEU A 8 4.52 17.95 10.74
CA LEU A 8 3.28 18.34 11.42
C LEU A 8 2.40 17.14 11.78
N LYS A 9 2.40 16.09 10.94
CA LYS A 9 1.54 14.89 11.07
C LYS A 9 1.46 14.29 12.48
N PRO A 10 2.55 14.11 13.25
CA PRO A 10 2.50 13.57 14.61
C PRO A 10 1.80 14.49 15.62
N PHE A 11 1.82 15.81 15.39
CA PHE A 11 1.18 16.79 16.27
C PHE A 11 -0.29 16.98 15.94
N LEU A 12 -0.72 16.55 14.75
CA LEU A 12 -2.11 16.67 14.32
C LEU A 12 -3.07 15.87 15.20
N SER A 13 -2.62 14.75 15.77
CA SER A 13 -3.41 13.98 16.73
C SER A 13 -3.65 14.69 18.06
N LEU A 14 -2.96 15.81 18.32
CA LEU A 14 -3.15 16.61 19.52
C LEU A 14 -4.27 17.66 19.37
N LEU A 15 -4.68 17.99 18.14
CA LEU A 15 -5.74 18.96 17.91
C LEU A 15 -7.11 18.32 18.08
N GLU A 16 -8.01 19.02 18.76
CA GLU A 16 -9.43 18.68 18.72
C GLU A 16 -10.01 18.90 17.32
N GLN A 17 -11.14 18.28 16.99
CA GLN A 17 -11.71 18.35 15.64
C GLN A 17 -12.02 19.80 15.22
N GLU A 18 -12.53 20.62 16.14
CA GLU A 18 -12.84 22.02 15.90
C GLU A 18 -11.58 22.86 15.68
N GLU A 19 -10.54 22.64 16.47
CA GLU A 19 -9.24 23.31 16.35
C GLU A 19 -8.54 22.93 15.05
N ALA A 20 -8.60 21.65 14.67
CA ALA A 20 -8.07 21.18 13.40
C ALA A 20 -8.82 21.82 12.23
N MET A 21 -10.15 21.87 12.27
CA MET A 21 -10.93 22.53 11.21
C MET A 21 -10.63 24.03 11.12
N HIS A 22 -10.50 24.73 12.26
CA HIS A 22 -10.07 26.12 12.27
C HIS A 22 -8.67 26.32 11.69
N PHE A 23 -7.71 25.46 12.08
CA PHE A 23 -6.35 25.48 11.56
C PHE A 23 -6.31 25.24 10.03
N LEU A 24 -7.15 24.33 9.53
CA LEU A 24 -7.25 23.99 8.12
C LEU A 24 -8.05 25.01 7.29
N ALA A 25 -8.95 25.75 7.92
CA ALA A 25 -9.77 26.82 7.35
C ALA A 25 -9.03 28.15 7.25
N LEU A 26 -7.83 28.27 7.83
CA LEU A 26 -6.94 29.40 7.56
C LEU A 26 -6.60 29.40 6.06
N GLU A 27 -7.32 30.21 5.29
CA GLU A 27 -7.15 30.47 3.86
C GLU A 27 -5.87 31.28 3.57
N ALA A 28 -4.72 30.82 4.05
CA ALA A 28 -3.53 31.12 3.29
C ALA A 28 -3.63 30.26 2.02
N GLU A 29 -3.85 30.86 0.85
CA GLU A 29 -3.66 30.21 -0.46
C GLU A 29 -2.16 30.09 -0.71
N PRO A 30 -1.51 28.99 -0.27
CA PRO A 30 -0.06 28.95 -0.27
C PRO A 30 0.38 28.51 -1.67
N ALA A 31 1.21 29.27 -2.36
CA ALA A 31 1.73 28.82 -3.65
C ALA A 31 2.68 27.60 -3.49
N GLY A 32 2.68 26.68 -4.46
CA GLY A 32 3.63 25.55 -4.54
C GLY A 32 3.48 24.52 -3.41
N ASP A 33 4.61 24.06 -2.85
CA ASP A 33 4.69 23.01 -1.81
C ASP A 33 3.74 23.20 -0.61
N ALA A 34 3.46 24.45 -0.25
CA ALA A 34 2.63 24.74 0.92
C ALA A 34 1.14 24.48 0.62
N ALA A 35 0.67 24.63 -0.62
CA ALA A 35 -0.68 24.19 -1.02
C ALA A 35 -0.81 22.67 -0.95
N VAL A 36 0.21 21.94 -1.43
CA VAL A 36 0.22 20.47 -1.36
C VAL A 36 0.20 20.01 0.09
N THR A 37 1.02 20.63 0.95
CA THR A 37 1.04 20.36 2.39
C THR A 37 -0.32 20.62 3.02
N ALA A 38 -0.94 21.78 2.75
CA ALA A 38 -2.26 22.12 3.27
C ALA A 38 -3.34 21.11 2.80
N LYS A 39 -3.32 20.71 1.52
CA LYS A 39 -4.26 19.72 0.98
C LYS A 39 -4.04 18.32 1.58
N ARG A 40 -2.77 17.92 1.78
CA ARG A 40 -2.43 16.69 2.53
C ARG A 40 -2.96 16.73 3.95
N LEU A 41 -2.77 17.84 4.66
CA LEU A 41 -3.29 18.02 6.02
C LEU A 41 -4.82 17.95 6.04
N ARG A 42 -5.50 18.67 5.13
CA ARG A 42 -6.97 18.61 5.01
C ARG A 42 -7.47 17.20 4.76
N ARG A 43 -6.86 16.47 3.81
CA ARG A 43 -7.20 15.07 3.51
C ARG A 43 -6.93 14.15 4.70
N ALA A 44 -5.77 14.31 5.33
CA ALA A 44 -5.36 13.56 6.51
C ALA A 44 -6.35 13.68 7.68
N TYR A 45 -6.96 14.86 7.84
CA TYR A 45 -7.96 15.14 8.86
C TYR A 45 -9.41 14.83 8.48
N ARG A 46 -9.75 14.83 7.19
CA ARG A 46 -11.09 14.46 6.74
C ARG A 46 -11.36 13.02 7.16
N ARG A 47 -12.25 12.86 8.14
CA ARG A 47 -12.56 11.55 8.69
C ARG A 47 -13.50 10.84 7.70
N PRO A 48 -13.33 9.52 7.48
CA PRO A 48 -14.28 8.73 6.68
C PRO A 48 -15.73 8.78 7.21
N LYS A 49 -15.93 9.20 8.46
CA LYS A 49 -17.25 9.35 9.09
C LYS A 49 -17.87 10.74 8.98
N ASP A 50 -17.11 11.74 8.53
CA ASP A 50 -17.59 13.13 8.50
C ASP A 50 -18.49 13.44 7.29
N GLY A 51 -18.75 12.45 6.42
CA GLY A 51 -19.82 12.56 5.42
C GLY A 51 -19.65 13.76 4.48
N ALA A 52 -18.41 14.09 4.09
CA ALA A 52 -18.16 15.12 3.09
C ALA A 52 -19.07 14.87 1.89
N LEU A 53 -19.80 15.90 1.46
CA LEU A 53 -20.76 15.75 0.38
C LEU A 53 -20.01 15.31 -0.89
N PRO A 54 -20.56 14.38 -1.68
CA PRO A 54 -19.95 13.95 -2.94
C PRO A 54 -19.51 15.11 -3.84
N GLU A 55 -20.27 16.21 -3.82
CA GLU A 55 -19.97 17.44 -4.56
C GLU A 55 -18.70 18.15 -4.08
N GLU A 56 -18.41 18.13 -2.78
CA GLU A 56 -17.19 18.74 -2.22
C GLU A 56 -15.95 17.95 -2.64
N LEU A 57 -16.01 16.60 -2.59
CA LEU A 57 -14.91 15.75 -3.03
C LEU A 57 -14.61 15.91 -4.52
N LEU A 58 -15.66 16.02 -5.35
CA LEU A 58 -15.51 16.26 -6.78
C LEU A 58 -14.93 17.66 -7.06
N SER A 59 -15.41 18.69 -6.35
CA SER A 59 -14.88 20.04 -6.45
C SER A 59 -13.40 20.09 -6.05
N ASP A 60 -13.02 19.39 -4.97
CA ASP A 60 -11.64 19.28 -4.55
C ASP A 60 -10.76 18.57 -5.59
N ALA A 61 -11.22 17.44 -6.14
CA ALA A 61 -10.49 16.73 -7.19
C ALA A 61 -10.26 17.63 -8.41
N LYS A 62 -11.30 18.35 -8.87
CA LYS A 62 -11.17 19.32 -9.97
C LYS A 62 -10.18 20.43 -9.65
N GLY A 63 -10.28 21.04 -8.46
CA GLY A 63 -9.35 22.10 -8.05
C GLY A 63 -7.90 21.64 -7.93
N LEU A 64 -7.66 20.38 -7.56
CA LEU A 64 -6.31 19.78 -7.57
C LEU A 64 -5.78 19.62 -9.01
N LEU A 65 -6.63 19.15 -9.93
CA LEU A 65 -6.28 18.96 -11.34
C LEU A 65 -6.07 20.29 -12.07
N GLU A 66 -6.88 21.30 -11.81
CA GLU A 66 -6.71 22.65 -12.36
C GLU A 66 -5.37 23.25 -11.93
N ARG A 67 -5.00 23.09 -10.65
CA ARG A 67 -3.68 23.54 -10.14
C ARG A 67 -2.52 22.75 -10.75
N TRP A 68 -2.70 21.44 -10.94
CA TRP A 68 -1.70 20.62 -11.62
C TRP A 68 -1.53 21.06 -13.09
N ALA A 69 -2.62 21.24 -13.82
CA ALA A 69 -2.62 21.69 -15.21
C ALA A 69 -2.03 23.10 -15.37
N ALA A 70 -2.38 24.04 -14.49
CA ALA A 70 -1.79 25.38 -14.47
C ALA A 70 -0.30 25.38 -14.13
N GLY A 71 0.17 24.34 -13.43
CA GLY A 71 1.58 24.13 -13.14
C GLY A 71 2.37 23.58 -14.33
N GLN A 72 1.76 22.82 -15.23
CA GLN A 72 2.49 22.30 -16.40
C GLN A 72 2.86 23.46 -17.34
N GLY A 73 4.13 23.88 -17.33
CA GLY A 73 4.64 24.88 -18.26
C GLY A 73 4.59 24.39 -19.72
N GLU A 74 4.76 25.31 -20.67
CA GLU A 74 4.70 25.03 -22.13
C GLU A 74 5.68 23.94 -22.59
N ASP A 75 6.75 23.67 -21.83
CA ASP A 75 7.78 22.66 -22.15
C ASP A 75 7.50 21.25 -21.60
N GLY A 76 6.30 20.97 -21.08
CA GLY A 76 5.88 19.62 -20.66
C GLY A 76 6.62 19.04 -19.43
N GLY A 77 7.56 19.79 -18.84
CA GLY A 77 8.19 19.45 -17.58
C GLY A 77 7.30 19.88 -16.40
N ALA A 78 6.85 18.94 -15.58
CA ALA A 78 6.16 19.26 -14.34
C ALA A 78 7.09 20.06 -13.41
N PRO A 79 6.70 21.27 -12.94
CA PRO A 79 7.50 21.99 -11.98
C PRO A 79 7.56 21.24 -10.66
N LYS A 80 8.78 21.11 -10.13
CA LYS A 80 9.07 20.47 -8.83
C LYS A 80 8.09 20.97 -7.76
N GLY A 81 7.26 20.07 -7.24
CA GLY A 81 6.29 20.35 -6.19
C GLY A 81 4.82 20.26 -6.61
N PHE A 82 4.49 20.07 -7.90
CA PHE A 82 3.12 19.85 -8.36
C PHE A 82 2.79 18.36 -8.63
N ASP A 83 3.80 17.49 -8.60
CA ASP A 83 3.72 16.06 -8.95
C ASP A 83 2.80 15.25 -8.00
N GLU A 84 2.54 15.79 -6.81
CA GLU A 84 1.72 15.14 -5.79
C GLU A 84 0.22 15.46 -5.93
N PHE A 85 -0.16 16.48 -6.72
CA PHE A 85 -1.57 16.85 -6.93
C PHE A 85 -2.37 15.75 -7.65
N PRO A 86 -1.87 15.09 -8.71
CA PRO A 86 -2.55 13.94 -9.31
C PRO A 86 -2.79 12.83 -8.29
N ALA A 87 -1.80 12.50 -7.45
CA ALA A 87 -1.96 11.46 -6.43
C ALA A 87 -3.05 11.80 -5.40
N LEU A 88 -3.16 13.08 -5.00
CA LEU A 88 -4.23 13.55 -4.12
C LEU A 88 -5.60 13.52 -4.80
N ALA A 89 -5.67 13.86 -6.08
CA ALA A 89 -6.90 13.82 -6.87
C ALA A 89 -7.39 12.37 -7.06
N VAL A 90 -6.50 11.45 -7.41
CA VAL A 90 -6.76 9.99 -7.48
C VAL A 90 -7.36 9.50 -6.17
N ALA A 91 -6.76 9.90 -5.06
CA ALA A 91 -7.22 9.49 -3.75
C ALA A 91 -8.62 10.06 -3.41
N ALA A 92 -8.92 11.32 -3.79
CA ALA A 92 -10.24 11.92 -3.62
C ALA A 92 -11.32 11.24 -4.48
N LEU A 93 -10.99 10.91 -5.73
CA LEU A 93 -11.89 10.18 -6.64
C LEU A 93 -12.16 8.76 -6.15
N THR A 94 -11.14 8.10 -5.59
CA THR A 94 -11.28 6.76 -4.97
C THR A 94 -12.23 6.81 -3.76
N ASP A 95 -12.12 7.84 -2.91
CA ASP A 95 -13.04 8.02 -1.78
C ASP A 95 -14.47 8.32 -2.26
N LEU A 96 -14.63 9.14 -3.30
CA LEU A 96 -15.90 9.48 -3.90
C LEU A 96 -16.59 8.26 -4.50
N ASP A 97 -15.84 7.41 -5.20
CA ASP A 97 -16.34 6.15 -5.74
C ASP A 97 -16.80 5.20 -4.62
N ARG A 98 -16.03 5.12 -3.53
CA ARG A 98 -16.38 4.33 -2.34
C ARG A 98 -17.67 4.80 -1.69
N GLN A 99 -17.84 6.10 -1.50
CA GLN A 99 -19.08 6.66 -0.92
C GLN A 99 -20.28 6.45 -1.83
N THR A 100 -20.11 6.66 -3.13
CA THR A 100 -21.18 6.50 -4.12
C THR A 100 -21.61 5.03 -4.24
N SER A 101 -20.65 4.10 -4.22
CA SER A 101 -20.91 2.66 -4.25
C SER A 101 -21.65 2.18 -3.00
N GLN A 102 -21.39 2.76 -1.83
CA GLN A 102 -22.13 2.44 -0.60
C GLN A 102 -23.57 2.96 -0.59
N LEU A 103 -23.84 4.07 -1.28
CA LEU A 103 -25.16 4.69 -1.37
C LEU A 103 -26.05 4.04 -2.44
N ARG A 104 -25.46 3.40 -3.45
CA ARG A 104 -26.20 2.77 -4.56
C ARG A 104 -26.46 1.29 -4.26
N SER A 105 -27.72 0.93 -4.04
CA SER A 105 -28.18 -0.47 -4.00
C SER A 105 -28.23 -1.13 -5.39
N THR A 106 -27.83 -0.43 -6.46
CA THR A 106 -27.85 -0.92 -7.84
C THR A 106 -26.44 -0.93 -8.41
N PRO A 107 -26.03 -1.98 -9.15
CA PRO A 107 -24.72 -2.07 -9.79
C PRO A 107 -24.65 -1.10 -10.97
N GLY A 108 -24.46 0.18 -10.68
CA GLY A 108 -24.10 1.21 -11.66
C GLY A 108 -22.58 1.33 -11.74
N GLY A 109 -22.04 1.41 -12.96
CA GLY A 109 -20.60 1.42 -13.23
C GLY A 109 -19.79 2.41 -12.38
N SER A 110 -18.56 2.01 -12.07
CA SER A 110 -17.60 2.72 -11.21
C SER A 110 -16.93 3.87 -11.98
N THR A 111 -17.74 4.87 -12.32
CA THR A 111 -17.32 6.02 -13.15
C THR A 111 -16.14 6.77 -12.55
N TYR A 112 -16.13 6.95 -11.23
CA TYR A 112 -15.09 7.73 -10.56
C TYR A 112 -13.80 6.94 -10.37
N LEU A 113 -13.87 5.60 -10.31
CA LEU A 113 -12.69 4.75 -10.34
C LEU A 113 -11.98 4.80 -11.70
N LEU A 114 -12.75 4.85 -12.79
CA LEU A 114 -12.19 5.05 -14.13
C LEU A 114 -11.57 6.44 -14.28
N ASP A 115 -12.20 7.48 -13.74
CA ASP A 115 -11.61 8.81 -13.67
C ASP A 115 -10.30 8.81 -12.85
N ALA A 116 -10.26 8.07 -11.74
CA ALA A 116 -9.06 7.92 -10.93
C ALA A 116 -7.92 7.22 -11.71
N VAL A 117 -8.24 6.18 -12.48
CA VAL A 117 -7.26 5.53 -13.37
C VAL A 117 -6.76 6.50 -14.43
N ALA A 118 -7.66 7.23 -15.09
CA ALA A 118 -7.28 8.20 -16.12
C ALA A 118 -6.34 9.29 -15.56
N VAL A 119 -6.66 9.83 -14.38
CA VAL A 119 -5.80 10.82 -13.70
C VAL A 119 -4.44 10.23 -13.35
N ALA A 120 -4.40 8.99 -12.85
CA ALA A 120 -3.13 8.36 -12.48
C ALA A 120 -2.24 8.07 -13.71
N GLU A 121 -2.84 7.60 -14.82
CA GLU A 121 -2.14 7.40 -16.09
C GLU A 121 -1.63 8.71 -16.69
N MET A 122 -2.45 9.77 -16.71
CA MET A 122 -2.00 11.11 -17.15
C MET A 122 -0.86 11.64 -16.26
N GLY A 123 -0.95 11.40 -14.94
CA GLY A 123 0.09 11.77 -14.00
C GLY A 123 1.40 11.01 -14.25
N LEU A 124 1.35 9.72 -14.57
CA LEU A 124 2.54 8.93 -14.95
C LEU A 124 3.08 9.28 -16.33
N ALA A 125 2.23 9.69 -17.28
CA ALA A 125 2.68 10.17 -18.58
C ALA A 125 3.48 11.48 -18.44
N ALA A 126 3.09 12.34 -17.48
CA ALA A 126 3.81 13.57 -17.16
C ALA A 126 5.06 13.32 -16.30
N ASP A 127 4.98 12.42 -15.31
CA ASP A 127 6.11 11.99 -14.48
C ASP A 127 6.19 10.45 -14.35
N PRO A 128 6.97 9.78 -15.22
CA PRO A 128 7.16 8.33 -15.17
C PRO A 128 7.85 7.83 -13.90
N HIS A 129 8.46 8.73 -13.11
CA HIS A 129 9.13 8.42 -11.86
C HIS A 129 8.24 8.55 -10.62
N ALA A 130 6.98 9.00 -10.78
CA ALA A 130 6.02 9.13 -9.70
C ALA A 130 5.60 7.76 -9.11
N PHE A 131 6.41 7.24 -8.18
CA PHE A 131 6.20 5.93 -7.56
C PHE A 131 4.82 5.80 -6.88
N GLN A 132 4.33 6.87 -6.27
CA GLN A 132 3.02 6.90 -5.61
C GLN A 132 1.87 6.63 -6.60
N LEU A 133 1.97 7.14 -7.84
CA LEU A 133 0.98 6.88 -8.89
C LEU A 133 1.07 5.44 -9.40
N LYS A 134 2.28 4.86 -9.50
CA LYS A 134 2.45 3.44 -9.83
C LYS A 134 1.77 2.54 -8.79
N VAL A 135 1.99 2.81 -7.51
CA VAL A 135 1.33 2.09 -6.41
C VAL A 135 -0.20 2.25 -6.51
N ALA A 136 -0.70 3.47 -6.73
CA ALA A 136 -2.12 3.71 -6.89
C ALA A 136 -2.71 2.90 -8.06
N LEU A 137 -2.06 2.91 -9.23
CA LEU A 137 -2.51 2.17 -10.41
C LEU A 137 -2.52 0.66 -10.20
N VAL A 138 -1.51 0.08 -9.52
CA VAL A 138 -1.52 -1.34 -9.14
C VAL A 138 -2.79 -1.68 -8.34
N LEU A 139 -3.18 -0.81 -7.42
CA LEU A 139 -4.36 -1.04 -6.58
C LEU A 139 -5.67 -0.78 -7.33
N LEU A 140 -5.72 0.25 -8.18
CA LEU A 140 -6.88 0.58 -9.01
C LEU A 140 -7.14 -0.51 -10.05
N TYR A 141 -6.13 -0.95 -10.80
CA TYR A 141 -6.25 -2.07 -11.73
C TYR A 141 -6.57 -3.38 -11.03
N GLY A 142 -6.03 -3.59 -9.83
CA GLY A 142 -6.42 -4.71 -8.98
C GLY A 142 -7.90 -4.70 -8.60
N ALA A 143 -8.45 -3.51 -8.29
CA ALA A 143 -9.86 -3.33 -7.99
C ALA A 143 -10.76 -3.53 -9.22
N LEU A 144 -10.28 -3.13 -10.41
CA LEU A 144 -10.96 -3.35 -11.69
C LEU A 144 -10.88 -4.82 -12.17
N GLY A 145 -10.02 -5.64 -11.55
CA GLY A 145 -9.84 -7.04 -11.90
C GLY A 145 -9.01 -7.24 -13.17
N ILE A 146 -8.04 -6.37 -13.43
CA ILE A 146 -7.21 -6.37 -14.64
C ILE A 146 -5.76 -6.74 -14.28
N PRO A 147 -5.47 -8.03 -14.03
CA PRO A 147 -4.17 -8.47 -13.53
C PRO A 147 -3.02 -8.21 -14.52
N GLY A 148 -3.30 -8.17 -15.83
CA GLY A 148 -2.31 -7.86 -16.85
C GLY A 148 -1.72 -6.46 -16.67
N SER A 149 -2.57 -5.44 -16.51
CA SER A 149 -2.15 -4.06 -16.26
C SER A 149 -1.47 -3.90 -14.90
N VAL A 150 -1.94 -4.65 -13.88
CA VAL A 150 -1.27 -4.71 -12.57
C VAL A 150 0.19 -5.14 -12.71
N LEU A 151 0.45 -6.22 -13.46
CA LEU A 151 1.80 -6.73 -13.68
C LEU A 151 2.66 -5.75 -14.47
N GLN A 152 2.11 -5.11 -15.51
CA GLN A 152 2.85 -4.11 -16.28
C GLN A 152 3.32 -2.94 -15.41
N VAL A 153 2.44 -2.43 -14.54
CA VAL A 153 2.81 -1.33 -13.63
C VAL A 153 3.77 -1.82 -12.54
N TYR A 154 3.54 -3.00 -11.96
CA TYR A 154 4.43 -3.58 -10.95
C TYR A 154 5.85 -3.79 -11.48
N ASN A 155 6.00 -4.29 -12.71
CA ASN A 155 7.30 -4.45 -13.36
C ASN A 155 8.01 -3.11 -13.60
N LYS A 156 7.24 -2.04 -13.93
CA LYS A 156 7.77 -0.67 -14.04
C LYS A 156 8.19 -0.06 -12.69
N MET A 157 7.88 -0.69 -11.56
CA MET A 157 8.35 -0.26 -10.23
C MET A 157 9.79 -0.73 -9.94
N ASP A 158 10.34 -1.66 -10.75
CA ASP A 158 11.72 -2.15 -10.64
C ASP A 158 12.10 -2.58 -9.20
N ILE A 159 11.24 -3.39 -8.60
CA ILE A 159 11.35 -3.88 -7.22
C ILE A 159 12.60 -4.75 -7.08
N LYS A 160 13.47 -4.42 -6.11
CA LYS A 160 14.75 -5.11 -5.86
C LYS A 160 15.03 -5.35 -4.37
N ASN A 161 15.78 -6.41 -4.08
CA ASN A 161 16.31 -6.73 -2.75
C ASN A 161 15.19 -6.72 -1.67
N ILE A 162 15.39 -5.96 -0.59
CA ILE A 162 14.43 -5.81 0.52
C ILE A 162 13.05 -5.33 0.07
N GLN A 163 12.92 -4.71 -1.11
CA GLN A 163 11.62 -4.31 -1.62
C GLN A 163 10.73 -5.51 -1.97
N HIS A 164 11.29 -6.68 -2.29
CA HIS A 164 10.50 -7.90 -2.47
C HIS A 164 9.77 -8.27 -1.17
N GLU A 165 10.45 -8.16 -0.02
CA GLU A 165 9.83 -8.35 1.29
C GLU A 165 8.78 -7.27 1.60
N SER A 166 9.09 -6.01 1.29
CA SER A 166 8.26 -4.88 1.72
C SER A 166 7.07 -4.57 0.81
N LEU A 167 7.12 -4.88 -0.49
CA LEU A 167 6.15 -4.39 -1.48
C LEU A 167 5.43 -5.49 -2.28
N SER A 168 5.88 -6.75 -2.24
CA SER A 168 5.20 -7.83 -2.99
C SER A 168 3.75 -8.05 -2.58
N TYR A 169 3.39 -7.67 -1.34
CA TYR A 169 2.00 -7.70 -0.87
C TYR A 169 1.03 -6.91 -1.76
N LEU A 170 1.53 -5.95 -2.55
CA LEU A 170 0.71 -5.16 -3.46
C LEU A 170 0.04 -6.03 -4.54
N VAL A 171 0.70 -7.10 -4.99
CA VAL A 171 0.25 -7.92 -6.14
C VAL A 171 -0.13 -9.34 -5.78
N LEU A 172 0.43 -9.92 -4.70
CA LEU A 172 0.23 -11.35 -4.38
C LEU A 172 -1.24 -11.76 -4.31
N ASP A 173 -2.11 -10.96 -3.66
CA ASP A 173 -3.55 -11.27 -3.57
C ASP A 173 -4.28 -11.11 -4.89
N ILE A 174 -3.89 -10.12 -5.70
CA ILE A 174 -4.51 -9.86 -7.00
C ILE A 174 -4.18 -11.02 -7.94
N LEU A 175 -2.91 -11.40 -8.04
CA LEU A 175 -2.49 -12.48 -8.94
C LEU A 175 -3.09 -13.82 -8.52
N ARG A 176 -3.13 -14.10 -7.21
CA ARG A 176 -3.76 -15.31 -6.67
C ARG A 176 -5.25 -15.38 -6.97
N SER A 177 -5.99 -14.30 -6.73
CA SER A 177 -7.45 -14.27 -6.93
C SER A 177 -7.86 -14.39 -8.40
N HIS A 178 -6.99 -13.97 -9.33
CA HIS A 178 -7.23 -14.04 -10.77
C HIS A 178 -6.58 -15.26 -11.44
N GLY A 179 -6.02 -16.20 -10.68
CA GLY A 179 -5.42 -17.42 -11.23
C GLY A 179 -4.17 -17.19 -12.11
N CYS A 180 -3.47 -16.07 -11.93
CA CYS A 180 -2.27 -15.73 -12.69
C CYS A 180 -1.04 -16.49 -12.14
N HIS A 181 -1.05 -17.82 -12.27
CA HIS A 181 -0.09 -18.72 -11.60
C HIS A 181 1.38 -18.46 -11.97
N ASP A 182 1.70 -18.20 -13.24
CA ASP A 182 3.09 -17.98 -13.67
C ASP A 182 3.66 -16.69 -13.08
N ALA A 183 2.90 -15.59 -13.14
CA ALA A 183 3.33 -14.32 -12.57
C ALA A 183 3.35 -14.34 -11.03
N LEU A 184 2.39 -15.04 -10.40
CA LEU A 184 2.40 -15.25 -8.95
C LEU A 184 3.66 -16.01 -8.53
N ARG A 185 4.00 -17.09 -9.25
CA ARG A 185 5.22 -17.88 -9.02
C ARG A 185 6.49 -17.02 -9.13
N GLU A 186 6.60 -16.19 -10.17
CA GLU A 186 7.75 -15.29 -10.34
C GLU A 186 7.92 -14.36 -9.13
N VAL A 187 6.84 -13.72 -8.66
CA VAL A 187 6.88 -12.86 -7.47
C VAL A 187 7.27 -13.68 -6.22
N CYS A 188 6.72 -14.89 -6.06
CA CYS A 188 7.04 -15.78 -4.95
C CYS A 188 8.53 -16.18 -4.94
N GLN A 189 9.09 -16.50 -6.11
CA GLN A 189 10.50 -16.85 -6.28
C GLN A 189 11.42 -15.69 -5.93
N ASN A 190 11.08 -14.47 -6.36
CA ASN A 190 11.85 -13.27 -6.01
C ASN A 190 11.87 -13.01 -4.48
N VAL A 191 10.74 -13.25 -3.80
CA VAL A 191 10.69 -13.18 -2.32
C VAL A 191 11.53 -14.29 -1.70
N ALA A 192 11.42 -15.54 -2.17
CA ALA A 192 12.18 -16.66 -1.64
C ALA A 192 13.69 -16.45 -1.80
N GLN A 193 14.14 -16.04 -3.00
CA GLN A 193 15.54 -15.75 -3.29
C GLN A 193 16.10 -14.66 -2.38
N PHE A 194 15.35 -13.58 -2.16
CA PHE A 194 15.77 -12.54 -1.21
C PHE A 194 16.00 -13.08 0.20
N HIS A 195 15.15 -13.99 0.68
CA HIS A 195 15.31 -14.58 2.02
C HIS A 195 16.50 -15.54 2.10
N GLU A 196 16.79 -16.29 1.04
CA GLU A 196 18.00 -17.12 0.95
C GLU A 196 19.28 -16.26 1.00
N ASP A 197 19.28 -15.15 0.25
CA ASP A 197 20.39 -14.20 0.24
C ASP A 197 20.58 -13.55 1.63
N VAL A 198 19.49 -13.18 2.31
CA VAL A 198 19.53 -12.63 3.68
C VAL A 198 20.07 -13.63 4.69
N ASP A 199 19.69 -14.90 4.63
CA ASP A 199 20.18 -15.92 5.55
C ASP A 199 21.70 -16.12 5.39
N LYS A 200 22.15 -16.20 4.14
CA LYS A 200 23.57 -16.34 3.79
C LYS A 200 24.38 -15.11 4.17
N ASP A 201 24.03 -13.94 3.64
CA ASP A 201 24.76 -12.69 3.85
C ASP A 201 24.68 -12.23 5.31
N GLY A 202 23.58 -12.54 5.99
CA GLY A 202 23.40 -12.28 7.41
C GLY A 202 24.36 -13.11 8.28
N GLY A 203 24.54 -14.39 7.96
CA GLY A 203 25.53 -15.25 8.63
C GLY A 203 26.95 -14.71 8.48
N ASP A 204 27.32 -14.31 7.27
CA ASP A 204 28.63 -13.72 6.97
C ASP A 204 28.82 -12.38 7.70
N ALA A 205 27.80 -11.51 7.73
CA ALA A 205 27.85 -10.24 8.45
C ALA A 205 28.07 -10.42 9.96
N VAL A 206 27.40 -11.40 10.58
CA VAL A 206 27.62 -11.74 12.00
C VAL A 206 29.04 -12.23 12.22
N ALA A 207 29.53 -13.15 11.38
CA ALA A 207 30.90 -13.66 11.48
C ALA A 207 31.95 -12.55 11.34
N MET A 208 31.77 -11.65 10.37
CA MET A 208 32.63 -10.49 10.17
C MET A 208 32.61 -9.54 11.37
N ALA A 209 31.45 -9.30 11.98
CA ALA A 209 31.34 -8.45 13.17
C ALA A 209 32.12 -8.99 14.38
N PHE A 210 32.15 -10.32 14.54
CA PHE A 210 33.01 -10.97 15.54
C PHE A 210 34.50 -10.82 15.20
N GLN A 211 34.87 -11.05 13.95
CA GLN A 211 36.27 -10.96 13.50
C GLN A 211 36.84 -9.54 13.58
N SER A 212 36.04 -8.53 13.27
CA SER A 212 36.45 -7.11 13.28
C SER A 212 36.34 -6.46 14.66
N GLY A 213 35.82 -7.16 15.67
CA GLY A 213 35.62 -6.63 17.02
C GLY A 213 34.44 -5.65 17.17
N VAL A 214 33.54 -5.57 16.17
CA VAL A 214 32.35 -4.72 16.19
C VAL A 214 31.19 -5.45 16.90
N LEU A 215 31.44 -5.86 18.15
CA LEU A 215 30.53 -6.74 18.90
C LEU A 215 29.20 -6.06 19.28
N HIS A 216 29.18 -4.74 19.36
CA HIS A 216 27.98 -3.98 19.71
C HIS A 216 26.87 -4.05 18.64
N ARG A 217 27.20 -4.40 17.39
CA ARG A 217 26.23 -4.56 16.28
C ARG A 217 25.67 -5.98 16.16
N VAL A 218 26.33 -6.97 16.76
CA VAL A 218 25.90 -8.37 16.69
C VAL A 218 24.44 -8.56 17.14
N PRO A 219 23.94 -7.93 18.24
CA PRO A 219 22.54 -8.03 18.61
C PRO A 219 21.57 -7.54 17.53
N GLU A 220 21.90 -6.44 16.84
CA GLU A 220 21.07 -5.86 15.77
C GLU A 220 21.01 -6.80 14.55
N TYR A 221 22.12 -7.44 14.19
CA TYR A 221 22.15 -8.44 13.12
C TYR A 221 21.31 -9.68 13.46
N LEU A 222 21.46 -10.21 14.69
CA LEU A 222 20.68 -11.36 15.13
C LEU A 222 19.18 -11.04 15.21
N GLU A 223 18.81 -9.86 15.70
CA GLU A 223 17.41 -9.41 15.73
C GLU A 223 16.84 -9.32 14.30
N SER A 224 17.61 -8.78 13.35
CA SER A 224 17.20 -8.67 11.95
C SER A 224 16.99 -10.05 11.32
N LEU A 225 17.91 -11.00 11.53
CA LEU A 225 17.78 -12.37 11.02
C LEU A 225 16.58 -13.10 11.63
N VAL A 226 16.38 -12.98 12.94
CA VAL A 226 15.20 -13.55 13.61
C VAL A 226 13.91 -12.93 13.06
N ARG A 227 13.90 -11.62 12.80
CA ARG A 227 12.74 -10.94 12.21
C ARG A 227 12.45 -11.41 10.79
N MET A 228 13.47 -11.60 9.96
CA MET A 228 13.32 -12.09 8.58
C MET A 228 12.87 -13.55 8.54
N SER A 229 13.39 -14.42 9.41
CA SER A 229 12.95 -15.82 9.54
C SER A 229 11.47 -15.99 9.92
N ARG A 230 10.84 -14.91 10.42
CA ARG A 230 9.43 -14.85 10.81
C ARG A 230 8.59 -14.04 9.83
N SER A 231 9.09 -13.75 8.63
CA SER A 231 8.36 -12.97 7.63
C SER A 231 7.07 -13.66 7.19
N VAL A 232 5.95 -12.93 7.24
CA VAL A 232 4.68 -13.36 6.61
C VAL A 232 4.84 -13.44 5.09
N ALA A 233 5.59 -12.52 4.47
CA ALA A 233 5.74 -12.48 3.01
C ALA A 233 6.47 -13.72 2.50
N TRP A 234 7.52 -14.15 3.20
CA TRP A 234 8.21 -15.41 2.94
C TRP A 234 7.33 -16.64 3.17
N GLY A 235 6.70 -16.76 4.34
CA GLY A 235 5.84 -17.91 4.63
C GLY A 235 4.70 -18.03 3.62
N ARG A 236 4.19 -16.89 3.14
CA ARG A 236 3.19 -16.82 2.09
C ARG A 236 3.75 -17.20 0.72
N SER A 237 4.94 -16.74 0.34
CA SER A 237 5.51 -17.08 -0.97
C SER A 237 5.71 -18.59 -1.13
N VAL A 238 6.18 -19.26 -0.08
CA VAL A 238 6.32 -20.71 -0.04
C VAL A 238 4.96 -21.41 -0.24
N VAL A 239 3.93 -20.96 0.48
CA VAL A 239 2.59 -21.57 0.36
C VAL A 239 1.96 -21.28 -1.01
N ASP A 240 2.04 -20.04 -1.49
CA ASP A 240 1.47 -19.62 -2.78
C ASP A 240 2.18 -20.32 -3.96
N GLU A 241 3.49 -20.60 -3.88
CA GLU A 241 4.20 -21.40 -4.89
C GLU A 241 3.69 -22.84 -4.96
N VAL A 242 3.46 -23.49 -3.81
CA VAL A 242 2.85 -24.83 -3.76
C VAL A 242 1.43 -24.78 -4.33
N LEU A 243 0.66 -23.75 -4.02
CA LEU A 243 -0.68 -23.59 -4.60
C LEU A 243 -0.64 -23.40 -6.12
N CYS A 244 0.39 -22.74 -6.67
CA CYS A 244 0.60 -22.64 -8.12
C CYS A 244 0.91 -24.00 -8.74
N ASP A 245 1.82 -24.79 -8.13
CA ASP A 245 2.13 -26.16 -8.58
C ASP A 245 0.87 -27.04 -8.58
N LEU A 246 0.07 -26.97 -7.51
CA LEU A 246 -1.17 -27.73 -7.40
C LEU A 246 -2.21 -27.28 -8.45
N GLY A 247 -2.34 -25.97 -8.67
CA GLY A 247 -3.25 -25.42 -9.67
C GLY A 247 -2.87 -25.76 -11.11
N GLN A 248 -1.57 -25.97 -11.38
CA GLN A 248 -1.07 -26.34 -12.71
C GLN A 248 -1.03 -27.86 -12.95
N SER A 249 -1.16 -28.68 -11.90
CA SER A 249 -1.11 -30.14 -11.97
C SER A 249 -2.28 -30.70 -12.80
N GLN A 250 -1.96 -31.37 -13.91
CA GLN A 250 -2.96 -31.97 -14.83
C GLN A 250 -3.25 -33.44 -14.55
N THR A 251 -2.44 -34.09 -13.71
CA THR A 251 -2.58 -35.51 -13.39
C THR A 251 -2.58 -35.73 -11.88
N TRP A 252 -3.16 -36.85 -11.46
CA TRP A 252 -3.16 -37.26 -10.04
C TRP A 252 -1.74 -37.52 -9.54
N GLU A 253 -0.87 -38.09 -10.39
CA GLU A 253 0.52 -38.36 -10.05
C GLU A 253 1.30 -37.06 -9.80
N ALA A 254 1.15 -36.05 -10.67
CA ALA A 254 1.80 -34.75 -10.49
C ALA A 254 1.31 -34.04 -9.23
N LEU A 255 0.00 -34.13 -8.95
CA LEU A 255 -0.59 -33.59 -7.73
C LEU A 255 0.01 -34.28 -6.48
N ALA A 256 0.07 -35.60 -6.47
CA ALA A 256 0.61 -36.38 -5.36
C ALA A 256 2.11 -36.11 -5.14
N GLU A 257 2.88 -35.97 -6.22
CA GLU A 257 4.29 -35.60 -6.16
C GLU A 257 4.49 -34.19 -5.58
N CYS A 258 3.73 -33.21 -6.06
CA CYS A 258 3.77 -31.83 -5.55
C CYS A 258 3.49 -31.78 -4.04
N LEU A 259 2.40 -32.42 -3.60
CA LEU A 259 2.04 -32.50 -2.18
C LEU A 259 3.14 -33.17 -1.36
N SER A 260 3.75 -34.24 -1.87
CA SER A 260 4.79 -34.97 -1.17
C SER A 260 6.07 -34.12 -1.02
N ARG A 261 6.51 -33.47 -2.10
CA ARG A 261 7.75 -32.68 -2.17
C ARG A 261 7.78 -31.55 -1.13
N GLN A 262 6.66 -30.87 -0.94
CA GLN A 262 6.57 -29.65 -0.13
C GLN A 262 5.86 -29.85 1.21
N SER A 263 5.41 -31.08 1.51
CA SER A 263 4.61 -31.43 2.70
C SER A 263 5.24 -30.97 4.02
N VAL A 264 6.54 -31.24 4.21
CA VAL A 264 7.25 -30.94 5.46
C VAL A 264 7.34 -29.43 5.68
N LEU A 265 7.71 -28.68 4.64
CA LEU A 265 7.88 -27.23 4.73
C LEU A 265 6.54 -26.54 4.98
N VAL A 266 5.51 -26.86 4.20
CA VAL A 266 4.16 -26.30 4.38
C VAL A 266 3.59 -26.68 5.76
N SER A 267 3.78 -27.93 6.19
CA SER A 267 3.36 -28.36 7.54
C SER A 267 4.10 -27.60 8.64
N SER A 268 5.38 -27.28 8.45
CA SER A 268 6.16 -26.51 9.42
C SER A 268 5.66 -25.06 9.53
N ILE A 269 5.27 -24.46 8.40
CA ILE A 269 4.66 -23.12 8.34
C ILE A 269 3.29 -23.13 9.03
N ALA A 270 2.45 -24.10 8.69
CA ALA A 270 1.10 -24.24 9.24
C ALA A 270 1.09 -24.52 10.76
N ALA A 271 2.13 -25.18 11.28
CA ALA A 271 2.26 -25.47 12.71
C ALA A 271 2.59 -24.21 13.56
N ARG A 272 3.03 -23.10 12.93
CA ARG A 272 3.33 -21.86 13.64
C ARG A 272 2.04 -21.09 13.94
N PRO A 273 1.83 -20.60 15.18
CA PRO A 273 0.68 -19.76 15.47
C PRO A 273 0.78 -18.43 14.72
N ILE A 274 -0.36 -17.77 14.47
CA ILE A 274 -0.40 -16.48 13.75
C ILE A 274 0.50 -15.42 14.41
N SER A 275 0.63 -15.43 15.75
CA SER A 275 1.49 -14.52 16.51
C SER A 275 2.99 -14.73 16.32
N TYR A 276 3.40 -15.85 15.73
CA TYR A 276 4.80 -16.09 15.36
C TYR A 276 5.24 -15.20 14.19
N TRP A 277 4.32 -14.93 13.26
CA TRP A 277 4.64 -14.27 12.01
C TRP A 277 4.64 -12.74 12.12
N VAL A 278 5.63 -12.11 11.51
CA VAL A 278 5.83 -10.67 11.46
C VAL A 278 5.22 -10.10 10.18
N LEU A 279 4.12 -9.37 10.33
CA LEU A 279 3.51 -8.61 9.23
C LEU A 279 4.20 -7.26 9.01
N GLY A 280 4.93 -6.77 10.01
CA GLY A 280 5.50 -5.42 10.07
C GLY A 280 6.66 -5.15 9.11
N ASN A 281 7.00 -6.07 8.20
CA ASN A 281 8.01 -5.86 7.17
C ASN A 281 7.41 -5.27 5.88
N GLN A 282 6.09 -5.34 5.72
CA GLN A 282 5.36 -4.71 4.62
C GLN A 282 5.40 -3.19 4.77
N ASP A 283 5.91 -2.49 3.76
CA ASP A 283 5.92 -1.03 3.74
C ASP A 283 4.54 -0.50 3.34
N ARG A 284 3.63 -0.41 4.31
CA ARG A 284 2.32 0.22 4.11
C ARG A 284 2.39 1.74 4.11
N SER A 285 3.55 2.32 4.41
CA SER A 285 3.73 3.78 4.43
C SER A 285 3.68 4.38 3.01
N VAL A 286 3.94 3.56 1.99
CA VAL A 286 3.77 3.94 0.57
C VAL A 286 2.33 4.33 0.22
N LEU A 287 1.35 3.98 1.06
CA LEU A 287 -0.07 4.31 0.89
C LEU A 287 -0.49 5.56 1.68
N ASN A 288 0.43 6.22 2.38
CA ASN A 288 0.11 7.37 3.25
C ASN A 288 -0.48 8.57 2.49
N SER A 289 -0.23 8.68 1.18
CA SER A 289 -0.86 9.69 0.31
C SER A 289 -2.32 9.34 -0.03
N LEU A 290 -2.64 8.04 -0.04
CA LEU A 290 -3.94 7.51 -0.45
C LEU A 290 -4.92 7.40 0.73
N HIS A 291 -4.43 7.22 1.96
CA HIS A 291 -5.29 7.06 3.14
C HIS A 291 -5.34 8.29 4.05
N PRO A 292 -6.51 8.59 4.65
CA PRO A 292 -6.57 9.51 5.79
C PRO A 292 -5.76 8.94 6.96
N LEU A 293 -5.38 9.80 7.92
CA LEU A 293 -4.56 9.34 9.04
C LEU A 293 -5.29 8.25 9.83
N PRO A 294 -4.59 7.15 10.23
CA PRO A 294 -5.17 6.24 11.20
C PRO A 294 -5.50 7.03 12.47
N LEU A 295 -6.67 6.77 13.04
CA LEU A 295 -7.06 7.36 14.32
C LEU A 295 -5.96 7.07 15.33
N ALA A 296 -5.29 8.11 15.84
CA ALA A 296 -4.61 8.00 17.10
C ALA A 296 -5.71 7.81 18.15
N THR A 297 -5.96 6.57 18.56
CA THR A 297 -6.76 6.35 19.76
C THR A 297 -5.98 7.03 20.89
N PRO A 298 -6.59 7.93 21.69
CA PRO A 298 -6.05 8.22 23.01
C PRO A 298 -5.78 6.86 23.67
N ALA A 299 -4.68 6.70 24.39
CA ALA A 299 -4.38 5.48 25.12
C ALA A 299 -5.44 5.24 26.21
N ASN A 300 -6.64 4.81 25.80
CA ASN A 300 -7.72 4.42 26.67
C ASN A 300 -7.45 2.97 27.07
N GLY A 301 -6.76 2.82 28.20
CA GLY A 301 -7.01 1.67 29.06
C GLY A 301 -6.01 0.52 29.09
N SER A 302 -4.81 0.62 28.51
CA SER A 302 -3.75 -0.32 28.91
C SER A 302 -3.11 0.17 30.21
N THR A 303 -3.57 -0.35 31.32
CA THR A 303 -2.89 -0.32 32.62
C THR A 303 -1.55 -1.06 32.52
N SER A 304 -0.54 -0.44 31.90
CA SER A 304 0.84 -0.84 32.12
C SER A 304 1.31 -0.20 33.42
N SER A 305 1.26 -0.98 34.49
CA SER A 305 1.87 -0.67 35.77
C SER A 305 3.39 -0.56 35.60
N THR A 306 3.92 0.65 35.47
CA THR A 306 5.27 0.95 35.94
C THR A 306 5.29 2.37 36.47
N SER A 307 5.47 2.45 37.78
CA SER A 307 5.70 3.64 38.58
C SER A 307 6.99 4.37 38.20
N ARG A 308 6.97 5.70 38.43
CA ARG A 308 8.06 6.68 38.60
C ARG A 308 8.39 7.54 37.37
N GLY A 309 8.13 8.84 37.55
CA GLY A 309 8.70 9.95 36.79
C GLY A 309 7.69 10.61 35.87
N GLU A 310 7.22 11.81 36.25
CA GLU A 310 6.51 12.73 35.36
C GLU A 310 7.45 13.14 34.22
N ALA A 311 7.41 12.40 33.12
CA ALA A 311 7.94 12.80 31.83
C ALA A 311 6.90 12.45 30.77
N ALA A 312 6.75 13.33 29.78
CA ALA A 312 5.76 13.22 28.71
C ALA A 312 5.71 11.79 28.15
N ARG A 313 4.53 11.19 28.17
CA ARG A 313 4.30 9.86 27.58
C ARG A 313 4.62 9.93 26.09
N PRO A 314 5.53 9.10 25.55
CA PRO A 314 5.77 9.08 24.11
C PRO A 314 4.49 8.65 23.41
N THR A 315 3.97 9.51 22.52
CA THR A 315 2.92 9.17 21.56
C THR A 315 3.47 8.10 20.63
N THR A 316 3.27 6.84 21.00
CA THR A 316 3.57 5.73 20.12
C THR A 316 2.40 5.62 19.16
N LEU A 317 2.64 5.74 17.86
CA LEU A 317 1.63 5.45 16.85
C LEU A 317 1.09 4.04 17.11
N VAL A 318 -0.17 3.95 17.53
CA VAL A 318 -0.85 2.66 17.68
C VAL A 318 -1.05 2.11 16.27
N GLN A 319 -0.11 1.28 15.81
CA GLN A 319 -0.39 0.41 14.68
C GLN A 319 -1.58 -0.46 15.09
N ALA A 320 -2.65 -0.40 14.29
CA ALA A 320 -3.85 -1.17 14.55
C ALA A 320 -3.48 -2.66 14.65
N THR A 321 -3.60 -3.22 15.85
CA THR A 321 -3.41 -4.66 16.14
C THR A 321 -4.54 -5.53 15.59
N ARG A 322 -5.51 -4.94 14.88
CA ARG A 322 -6.54 -5.70 14.19
C ARG A 322 -5.89 -6.43 13.02
N SER A 323 -6.16 -7.73 12.89
CA SER A 323 -5.90 -8.53 11.70
C SER A 323 -6.71 -7.99 10.51
N SER A 324 -6.32 -6.81 10.03
CA SER A 324 -6.99 -6.12 8.96
C SER A 324 -6.42 -6.64 7.65
N ALA A 325 -7.27 -7.42 6.97
CA ALA A 325 -7.21 -7.90 5.59
C ALA A 325 -5.80 -8.02 4.98
N VAL A 326 -5.44 -9.26 4.67
CA VAL A 326 -4.18 -9.63 3.99
C VAL A 326 -4.09 -8.97 2.60
N SER A 327 -5.23 -8.64 1.98
CA SER A 327 -5.32 -7.97 0.68
C SER A 327 -5.27 -6.44 0.78
N SER A 328 -4.25 -5.87 0.16
CA SER A 328 -4.06 -4.42 -0.08
C SER A 328 -5.26 -3.78 -0.78
N SER A 329 -5.83 -4.46 -1.78
CA SER A 329 -7.04 -4.04 -2.50
C SER A 329 -8.31 -4.14 -1.63
N ALA A 330 -8.43 -5.16 -0.77
CA ALA A 330 -9.55 -5.30 0.16
C ALA A 330 -9.57 -4.25 1.28
N LEU A 331 -8.43 -3.61 1.61
CA LEU A 331 -8.40 -2.49 2.54
C LEU A 331 -9.02 -1.21 1.93
N ILE A 332 -8.85 -1.02 0.62
CA ILE A 332 -9.46 0.08 -0.13
C ILE A 332 -10.93 -0.22 -0.41
N TRP A 333 -11.25 -1.47 -0.79
CA TRP A 333 -12.56 -1.91 -1.23
C TRP A 333 -13.11 -3.06 -0.39
N ARG A 334 -13.30 -2.83 0.92
CA ARG A 334 -14.26 -3.64 1.68
C ARG A 334 -15.67 -3.17 1.34
N ALA A 335 -16.13 -3.56 0.16
CA ALA A 335 -17.55 -3.58 -0.18
C ALA A 335 -17.94 -5.05 -0.25
N GLU A 336 -18.82 -5.47 0.66
CA GLU A 336 -19.58 -6.71 0.47
C GLU A 336 -20.34 -6.55 -0.85
N GLY A 337 -19.87 -7.22 -1.91
CA GLY A 337 -20.55 -7.23 -3.22
C GLY A 337 -20.00 -6.31 -4.31
N CYS A 338 -18.68 -6.14 -4.44
CA CYS A 338 -18.10 -5.43 -5.60
C CYS A 338 -18.43 -6.19 -6.91
N SER A 339 -19.19 -5.55 -7.80
CA SER A 339 -19.55 -6.06 -9.12
C SER A 339 -18.38 -5.90 -10.08
N SER A 340 -17.98 -6.99 -10.73
CA SER A 340 -17.11 -6.97 -11.91
C SER A 340 -17.64 -5.98 -12.95
N LEU A 341 -16.76 -5.16 -13.53
CA LEU A 341 -17.09 -4.37 -14.72
C LEU A 341 -17.73 -5.26 -15.80
N CYS A 342 -18.60 -4.67 -16.63
CA CYS A 342 -19.12 -5.36 -17.80
C CYS A 342 -17.96 -5.69 -18.77
N LYS A 343 -17.99 -6.87 -19.41
CA LYS A 343 -16.97 -7.29 -20.41
C LYS A 343 -16.67 -6.22 -21.48
N ALA A 344 -17.66 -5.41 -21.84
CA ALA A 344 -17.50 -4.33 -22.82
C ALA A 344 -16.64 -3.16 -22.28
N GLU A 345 -16.79 -2.80 -20.99
CA GLU A 345 -16.00 -1.74 -20.35
C GLU A 345 -14.55 -2.19 -20.14
N LEU A 346 -14.36 -3.47 -19.75
CA LEU A 346 -13.04 -4.09 -19.67
C LEU A 346 -12.34 -4.12 -21.03
N SER A 347 -13.03 -4.55 -22.09
CA SER A 347 -12.47 -4.60 -23.45
C SER A 347 -12.12 -3.20 -23.97
N ALA A 348 -12.93 -2.19 -23.70
CA ALA A 348 -12.66 -0.82 -24.12
C ALA A 348 -11.44 -0.23 -23.39
N LEU A 349 -11.29 -0.54 -22.09
CA LEU A 349 -10.15 -0.10 -21.29
C LEU A 349 -8.87 -0.83 -21.69
N GLU A 350 -8.93 -2.14 -21.98
CA GLU A 350 -7.82 -2.91 -22.53
C GLU A 350 -7.38 -2.40 -23.92
N GLU A 351 -8.32 -2.03 -24.80
CA GLU A 351 -8.00 -1.42 -26.10
C GLU A 351 -7.34 -0.04 -25.96
N LEU A 352 -7.75 0.74 -24.94
CA LEU A 352 -7.19 2.05 -24.67
C LEU A 352 -5.78 1.97 -24.07
N LEU A 353 -5.50 0.94 -23.25
CA LEU A 353 -4.17 0.67 -22.69
C LEU A 353 -3.22 -0.08 -23.63
N GLY A 354 -3.76 -0.75 -24.66
CA GLY A 354 -2.98 -1.48 -25.67
C GLY A 354 -2.45 -0.63 -26.82
N ARG A 355 -2.77 0.67 -26.85
CA ARG A 355 -2.22 1.68 -27.79
C ARG A 355 -1.18 2.53 -27.09
#